data_AF-A0A151BJF7-F1
#
_entry.id   AF-A0A151BJF7-F1
#
_cell.length_a   1.000
_cell.length_b   1.000
_cell.length_c   1.000
_cell.angle_alpha   90.00
_cell.angle_beta   90.00
_cell.angle_gamma   90.00
#
_symmetry.space_group_name_H-M   'P 1'
#
loop_
_entity.id
_entity.type
_entity.pdbx_description
1 polymer ?
#
loop_
_entity_poly.entity_id
_entity_poly.type
_entity_poly.pdbx_seq_one_letter_code
_entity_poly.pdbx_strand_id
1 'polypeptide(L)'
;MGADGGFYSGEKDEKIQKSVEKVTEAWGGDFKVSYVTDWKRKIMEWKAEGGEVVHLTMYGLPLQHVIGRIRSIQGDLLVVVGGPKVSGSVYKLADWNVSVTSQPHSEISALALFLHELFEGRELSISFKDARIIIVPQKRGKKVLRLDLQGRE
;
A
#
# COMPACT_ATOMS: atom_id res chain seq x y z
N MET A 1 5.50 0.02 4.15
CA MET A 1 4.54 0.98 4.73
C MET A 1 3.30 0.27 5.33
N GLY A 2 3.38 -1.02 5.69
CA GLY A 2 2.33 -1.69 6.47
C GLY A 2 1.13 -2.28 5.70
N ALA A 3 1.04 -2.10 4.37
CA ALA A 3 0.03 -2.79 3.58
C ALA A 3 0.38 -4.27 3.37
N ASP A 4 -0.63 -5.13 3.32
CA ASP A 4 -0.47 -6.59 3.16
C ASP A 4 -0.31 -7.04 1.68
N GLY A 5 -0.78 -6.22 0.74
CA GLY A 5 -0.68 -6.53 -0.69
C GLY A 5 -1.08 -5.36 -1.58
N GLY A 6 -1.11 -5.62 -2.89
CA GLY A 6 -1.53 -4.64 -3.88
C GLY A 6 -2.24 -5.26 -5.08
N PHE A 7 -3.07 -4.44 -5.73
CA PHE A 7 -3.66 -4.77 -7.02
C PHE A 7 -3.23 -3.73 -8.04
N TYR A 8 -3.00 -4.16 -9.28
CA TYR A 8 -2.77 -3.24 -10.40
C TYR A 8 -3.67 -3.59 -11.57
N SER A 9 -4.07 -2.57 -12.33
CA SER A 9 -4.99 -2.70 -13.46
C SER A 9 -4.46 -1.89 -14.65
N GLY A 10 -5.04 -2.11 -15.84
CA GLY A 10 -4.55 -1.51 -17.08
C GLY A 10 -3.82 -2.54 -17.92
N GLU A 11 -2.54 -2.32 -18.21
CA GLU A 11 -1.74 -3.29 -18.95
C GLU A 11 -1.14 -4.33 -18.00
N LYS A 12 -1.34 -5.62 -18.32
CA LYS A 12 -0.74 -6.70 -17.54
C LYS A 12 0.76 -6.74 -17.81
N ASP A 13 1.56 -6.41 -16.80
CA ASP A 13 3.01 -6.56 -16.83
C ASP A 13 3.47 -7.55 -15.75
N GLU A 14 3.93 -8.73 -16.16
CA GLU A 14 4.47 -9.75 -15.27
C GLU A 14 5.79 -9.32 -14.61
N LYS A 15 6.50 -8.33 -15.19
CA LYS A 15 7.74 -7.80 -14.60
C LYS A 15 7.49 -7.11 -13.27
N ILE A 16 6.31 -6.50 -13.09
CA ILE A 16 5.91 -5.88 -11.82
C ILE A 16 5.86 -6.95 -10.73
N GLN A 17 5.14 -8.05 -10.98
CA GLN A 17 4.99 -9.16 -10.04
C GLN A 17 6.35 -9.78 -9.69
N LYS A 18 7.16 -10.11 -10.71
CA LYS A 18 8.52 -10.66 -10.52
C LYS A 18 9.44 -9.71 -9.76
N SER A 19 9.29 -8.41 -9.92
CA SER A 19 10.12 -7.43 -9.20
C SER A 19 9.73 -7.36 -7.72
N VAL A 20 8.43 -7.40 -7.41
CA VAL A 20 7.94 -7.46 -6.03
C VAL A 20 8.32 -8.78 -5.35
N GLU A 21 8.23 -9.90 -6.06
CA GLU A 21 8.68 -11.22 -5.58
C GLU A 21 10.16 -11.21 -5.23
N LYS A 22 11.02 -10.64 -6.08
CA LYS A 22 12.45 -10.50 -5.76
C LYS A 22 12.72 -9.63 -4.54
N VAL A 23 11.92 -8.58 -4.34
CA VAL A 23 12.02 -7.73 -3.14
C VAL A 23 11.62 -8.52 -1.91
N THR A 24 10.48 -9.21 -1.92
CA THR A 24 10.03 -10.00 -0.76
C THR A 24 10.97 -11.18 -0.46
N GLU A 25 11.50 -11.88 -1.47
CA GLU A 25 12.48 -12.95 -1.27
C GLU A 25 13.78 -12.46 -0.59
N ALA A 26 14.22 -11.24 -0.93
CA ALA A 26 15.42 -10.66 -0.37
C ALA A 26 15.20 -10.03 1.00
N TRP A 27 14.11 -9.29 1.17
CA TRP A 27 13.85 -8.42 2.33
C TRP A 27 12.86 -9.02 3.34
N GLY A 28 12.29 -10.18 3.03
CA GLY A 28 11.30 -10.90 3.84
C GLY A 28 9.88 -10.36 3.67
N GLY A 29 8.94 -11.06 4.31
CA GLY A 29 7.51 -10.75 4.24
C GLY A 29 6.80 -11.40 3.06
N ASP A 30 5.47 -11.28 3.06
CA ASP A 30 4.56 -11.99 2.16
C ASP A 30 3.78 -11.06 1.22
N PHE A 31 4.22 -9.81 1.10
CA PHE A 31 3.58 -8.79 0.24
C PHE A 31 3.53 -9.22 -1.23
N LYS A 32 2.33 -9.24 -1.80
CA LYS A 32 2.11 -9.65 -3.19
C LYS A 32 1.33 -8.63 -3.97
N VAL A 33 1.61 -8.58 -5.27
CA VAL A 33 0.84 -7.77 -6.22
C VAL A 33 0.13 -8.65 -7.24
N SER A 34 -1.16 -8.41 -7.42
CA SER A 34 -2.00 -9.17 -8.34
C SER A 34 -2.57 -8.27 -9.43
N TYR A 35 -2.55 -8.77 -10.67
CA TYR A 35 -3.21 -8.09 -11.78
C TYR A 35 -4.72 -8.28 -11.70
N VAL A 36 -5.48 -7.19 -11.87
CA VAL A 36 -6.94 -7.22 -11.97
C VAL A 36 -7.39 -6.63 -13.31
N THR A 37 -8.16 -7.41 -14.06
CA THR A 37 -8.72 -7.00 -15.35
C THR A 37 -9.87 -6.01 -15.18
N ASP A 38 -10.70 -6.22 -14.16
CA ASP A 38 -11.85 -5.37 -13.83
C ASP A 38 -11.71 -4.82 -12.41
N TRP A 39 -11.13 -3.64 -12.31
CA TRP A 39 -10.97 -2.94 -11.04
C TRP A 39 -12.31 -2.53 -10.42
N LYS A 40 -13.36 -2.28 -11.21
CA LYS A 40 -14.69 -1.92 -10.69
C LYS A 40 -15.29 -3.10 -9.97
N ARG A 41 -15.24 -4.27 -10.61
CA ARG A 41 -15.67 -5.53 -10.01
C ARG A 41 -14.91 -5.81 -8.72
N LYS A 42 -13.58 -5.64 -8.73
CA LYS A 42 -12.78 -5.88 -7.51
C LYS A 42 -13.18 -4.95 -6.35
N ILE A 43 -13.47 -3.68 -6.63
CA ILE A 43 -13.98 -2.75 -5.60
C ILE A 43 -15.35 -3.20 -5.07
N MET A 44 -16.26 -3.63 -5.95
CA MET A 44 -17.59 -4.11 -5.53
C MET A 44 -17.50 -5.39 -4.68
N GLU A 45 -16.63 -6.32 -5.06
CA GLU A 45 -16.37 -7.55 -4.30
C GLU A 45 -15.81 -7.23 -2.91
N TRP A 46 -14.82 -6.33 -2.82
CA TRP A 46 -14.23 -5.91 -1.54
C TRP A 46 -15.29 -5.34 -0.58
N LYS A 47 -16.19 -4.50 -1.08
CA LYS A 47 -17.30 -3.95 -0.29
C LYS A 47 -18.30 -5.02 0.12
N ALA A 48 -18.59 -5.98 -0.76
CA ALA A 48 -19.49 -7.09 -0.46
C ALA A 48 -18.94 -8.01 0.65
N GLU A 49 -17.61 -8.09 0.78
CA GLU A 49 -16.90 -8.80 1.85
C GLU A 49 -16.87 -8.01 3.18
N GLY A 50 -17.45 -6.80 3.21
CA GLY A 50 -17.50 -5.95 4.40
C GLY A 50 -16.30 -5.02 4.57
N GLY A 51 -15.40 -4.97 3.59
CA GLY A 51 -14.29 -4.04 3.56
C GLY A 51 -14.71 -2.62 3.14
N GLU A 52 -13.92 -1.62 3.54
CA GLU A 52 -14.14 -0.23 3.16
C GLU A 52 -13.13 0.25 2.12
N VAL A 53 -13.55 1.20 1.28
CA VAL A 53 -12.74 1.71 0.16
C VAL A 53 -12.38 3.17 0.35
N VAL A 54 -11.08 3.45 0.41
CA VAL A 54 -10.52 4.80 0.49
C VAL A 54 -9.90 5.17 -0.85
N HIS A 55 -10.45 6.17 -1.52
CA HIS A 55 -9.89 6.74 -2.73
C HIS A 55 -9.06 7.98 -2.42
N LEU A 56 -7.75 7.92 -2.70
CA LEU A 56 -6.87 9.07 -2.54
C LEU A 56 -6.95 9.98 -3.76
N THR A 57 -7.38 11.21 -3.54
CA THR A 57 -7.58 12.22 -4.57
C THR A 57 -7.43 13.62 -4.00
N MET A 58 -6.81 14.54 -4.75
CA MET A 58 -6.68 15.94 -4.32
C MET A 58 -8.03 16.63 -4.08
N TYR A 59 -9.11 16.11 -4.64
CA TYR A 59 -10.48 16.63 -4.49
C TYR A 59 -11.23 16.09 -3.27
N GLY A 60 -10.63 15.20 -2.49
CA GLY A 60 -11.26 14.54 -1.34
C GLY A 60 -11.32 15.41 -0.08
N LEU A 61 -11.89 14.85 0.99
CA LEU A 61 -11.88 15.42 2.32
C LEU A 61 -10.45 15.48 2.88
N PRO A 62 -10.05 16.54 3.59
CA PRO A 62 -8.71 16.62 4.16
C PRO A 62 -8.41 15.46 5.11
N LEU A 63 -7.27 14.78 4.90
CA LEU A 63 -6.85 13.60 5.64
C LEU A 63 -6.97 13.78 7.16
N GLN A 64 -6.48 14.90 7.67
CA GLN A 64 -6.48 15.24 9.09
C GLN A 64 -7.88 15.29 9.72
N HIS A 65 -8.94 15.49 8.92
CA HIS A 65 -10.32 15.51 9.42
C HIS A 65 -10.96 14.13 9.47
N VAL A 66 -10.47 13.17 8.68
CA VAL A 66 -11.12 11.87 8.47
C VAL A 66 -10.31 10.69 8.99
N ILE A 67 -8.98 10.83 9.15
CA ILE A 67 -8.10 9.70 9.48
C ILE A 67 -8.49 8.99 10.77
N GLY A 68 -8.93 9.72 11.80
CA GLY A 68 -9.36 9.11 13.06
C GLY A 68 -10.54 8.15 12.89
N ARG A 69 -11.47 8.45 11.98
CA ARG A 69 -12.60 7.56 11.66
C ARG A 69 -12.13 6.36 10.85
N ILE A 70 -11.30 6.59 9.83
CA ILE A 70 -10.77 5.53 8.97
C ILE A 70 -9.96 4.52 9.81
N ARG A 71 -9.14 5.01 10.76
CA ARG A 71 -8.36 4.15 11.66
C ARG A 71 -9.22 3.33 12.63
N SER A 72 -10.45 3.77 12.92
CA SER A 72 -11.38 3.04 13.80
C SER A 72 -12.16 1.92 13.10
N ILE A 73 -12.01 1.77 11.78
CA ILE A 73 -12.61 0.69 11.00
C ILE A 73 -12.00 -0.64 11.45
N GLN A 74 -12.85 -1.62 11.76
CA GLN A 74 -12.44 -2.95 12.21
C GLN A 74 -12.26 -3.96 11.06
N GLY A 75 -12.60 -3.57 9.82
CA GLY A 75 -12.51 -4.40 8.63
C GLY A 75 -11.36 -4.02 7.70
N ASP A 76 -11.28 -4.73 6.57
CA ASP A 76 -10.22 -4.56 5.60
C ASP A 76 -10.36 -3.25 4.80
N LEU A 77 -9.24 -2.57 4.59
CA LEU A 77 -9.18 -1.31 3.84
C LEU A 77 -8.58 -1.51 2.44
N LEU A 78 -9.33 -1.13 1.41
CA LEU A 78 -8.81 -1.01 0.05
C LEU A 78 -8.50 0.45 -0.25
N VAL A 79 -7.21 0.76 -0.34
CA VAL A 79 -6.74 2.10 -0.72
C VAL A 79 -6.57 2.17 -2.24
N VAL A 80 -7.41 2.95 -2.89
CA VAL A 80 -7.36 3.21 -4.32
C VAL A 80 -6.52 4.45 -4.58
N VAL A 81 -5.41 4.26 -5.26
CA VAL A 81 -4.59 5.31 -5.87
C VAL A 81 -4.67 5.17 -7.38
N GLY A 82 -4.56 6.27 -8.12
CA GLY A 82 -4.71 6.20 -9.56
C GLY A 82 -3.80 7.16 -10.31
N GLY A 83 -3.54 6.81 -11.57
CA GLY A 83 -2.80 7.62 -12.53
C GLY A 83 -3.67 8.69 -13.21
N PRO A 84 -3.18 9.35 -14.27
CA PRO A 84 -3.72 10.61 -14.82
C PRO A 84 -5.20 10.61 -15.27
N LYS A 85 -5.85 9.46 -15.37
CA LYS A 85 -7.24 9.30 -15.87
C LYS A 85 -8.06 8.35 -15.00
N VAL A 86 -8.11 8.59 -13.69
CA VAL A 86 -9.02 7.87 -12.80
C VAL A 86 -10.46 8.08 -13.27
N SER A 87 -11.19 6.99 -13.52
CA SER A 87 -12.60 7.07 -13.90
C SER A 87 -13.42 7.71 -12.78
N GLY A 88 -14.32 8.64 -13.13
CA GLY A 88 -15.27 9.24 -12.19
C GLY A 88 -16.14 8.21 -11.43
N SER A 89 -16.20 6.95 -11.87
CA SER A 89 -16.89 5.88 -11.14
C SER A 89 -16.24 5.57 -9.78
N VAL A 90 -14.93 5.76 -9.64
CA VAL A 90 -14.22 5.50 -8.36
C VAL A 90 -14.77 6.40 -7.24
N TYR A 91 -15.04 7.67 -7.54
CA TYR A 91 -15.60 8.62 -6.56
C TYR A 91 -16.92 8.14 -5.95
N LYS A 92 -17.74 7.45 -6.76
CA LYS A 92 -19.05 6.93 -6.34
C LYS A 92 -18.94 5.58 -5.62
N LEU A 93 -17.90 4.81 -5.92
CA LEU A 93 -17.69 3.48 -5.33
C LEU A 93 -16.96 3.56 -3.98
N ALA A 94 -16.10 4.56 -3.80
CA ALA A 94 -15.35 4.77 -2.56
C ALA A 94 -16.26 5.19 -1.41
N ASP A 95 -16.00 4.65 -0.22
CA ASP A 95 -16.62 5.07 1.04
C ASP A 95 -16.02 6.40 1.50
N TRP A 96 -14.73 6.60 1.20
CA TRP A 96 -13.99 7.81 1.52
C TRP A 96 -13.26 8.33 0.30
N ASN A 97 -13.53 9.57 -0.10
CA ASN A 97 -12.66 10.32 -0.99
C ASN A 97 -11.78 11.22 -0.12
N VAL A 98 -10.47 10.97 -0.10
CA VAL A 98 -9.54 11.58 0.86
C VAL A 98 -8.42 12.32 0.14
N SER A 99 -8.13 13.52 0.60
CA SER A 99 -7.08 14.40 0.10
C SER A 99 -5.97 14.51 1.12
N VAL A 100 -4.77 14.09 0.75
CA VAL A 100 -3.55 14.36 1.54
C VAL A 100 -3.19 15.84 1.42
N THR A 101 -3.26 16.38 0.21
CA THR A 101 -3.26 17.82 -0.06
C THR A 101 -4.18 18.12 -1.24
N SER A 102 -4.73 19.34 -1.30
CA SER A 102 -5.52 19.81 -2.44
C SER A 102 -4.67 20.24 -3.65
N GLN A 103 -3.36 19.97 -3.63
CA GLN A 103 -2.44 20.29 -4.71
C GLN A 103 -2.09 19.02 -5.50
N PRO A 104 -1.87 19.12 -6.81
CA PRO A 104 -1.44 17.96 -7.60
C PRO A 104 -0.03 17.52 -7.16
N HIS A 105 0.11 16.23 -6.82
CA HIS A 105 1.37 15.60 -6.48
C HIS A 105 1.35 14.10 -6.80
N SER A 106 2.43 13.40 -6.45
CA SER A 106 2.53 11.96 -6.68
C SER A 106 1.56 11.16 -5.82
N GLU A 107 0.93 10.17 -6.44
CA GLU A 107 0.19 9.08 -5.85
C GLU A 107 1.02 8.26 -4.85
N ILE A 108 2.34 8.13 -5.09
CA ILE A 108 3.25 7.44 -4.18
C ILE A 108 3.38 8.24 -2.88
N SER A 109 3.55 9.56 -2.98
CA SER A 109 3.59 10.44 -1.80
C SER A 109 2.25 10.45 -1.06
N ALA A 110 1.13 10.46 -1.80
CA ALA A 110 -0.21 10.38 -1.21
C ALA A 110 -0.38 9.11 -0.39
N LEU A 111 -0.03 7.96 -0.97
CA LEU A 111 -0.13 6.65 -0.32
C LEU A 111 0.80 6.58 0.90
N ALA A 112 2.04 7.03 0.78
CA ALA A 112 3.01 6.99 1.87
C ALA A 112 2.54 7.82 3.08
N LEU A 113 2.06 9.05 2.85
CA LEU A 113 1.54 9.92 3.91
C LEU A 113 0.24 9.36 4.50
N PHE A 114 -0.67 8.86 3.67
CA PHE A 114 -1.90 8.23 4.15
C PHE A 114 -1.61 7.03 5.05
N LEU A 115 -0.73 6.11 4.63
CA LEU A 115 -0.38 4.93 5.41
C LEU A 115 0.38 5.32 6.70
N HIS A 116 1.24 6.34 6.65
CA HIS A 116 1.91 6.85 7.83
C HIS A 116 0.92 7.38 8.88
N GLU A 117 -0.06 8.17 8.45
CA GLU A 117 -1.13 8.67 9.31
C GLU A 117 -2.08 7.56 9.79
N LEU A 118 -2.28 6.50 8.99
CA LEU A 118 -3.08 5.34 9.37
C LEU A 118 -2.40 4.50 10.46
N PHE A 119 -1.12 4.21 10.28
CA PHE A 119 -0.35 3.34 11.18
C PHE A 119 0.37 4.08 12.31
N GLU A 120 0.36 5.41 12.32
CA GLU A 120 0.99 6.26 13.34
C GLU A 120 2.48 5.95 13.54
N GLY A 121 3.20 5.72 12.43
CA GLY A 121 4.63 5.42 12.42
C GLY A 121 5.00 3.98 12.81
N ARG A 122 4.04 3.14 13.24
CA ARG A 122 4.30 1.73 13.57
C ARG A 122 4.85 0.95 12.36
N GLU A 123 4.47 1.34 11.15
CA GLU A 123 4.93 0.74 9.91
C GLU A 123 6.43 0.90 9.65
N LEU A 124 7.06 1.93 10.25
CA LEU A 124 8.49 2.21 10.09
C LEU A 124 9.37 1.26 10.93
N SER A 125 8.77 0.57 11.90
CA SER A 125 9.46 -0.40 12.77
C SER A 125 9.25 -1.85 12.34
N ILE A 126 8.60 -2.08 11.20
CA ILE A 126 8.35 -3.44 10.68
C ILE A 126 9.69 -4.10 10.32
N SER A 127 9.85 -5.35 10.76
CA SER A 127 10.96 -6.22 10.41
C SER A 127 10.45 -7.61 10.08
N PHE A 128 11.04 -8.26 9.09
CA PHE A 128 10.63 -9.59 8.64
C PHE A 128 11.63 -10.65 9.11
N LYS A 129 11.13 -11.72 9.76
CA LYS A 129 11.98 -12.77 10.36
C LYS A 129 12.67 -13.65 9.32
N ASP A 130 12.10 -13.71 8.13
CA ASP A 130 12.55 -14.47 6.97
C ASP A 130 13.39 -13.63 5.99
N ALA A 131 13.71 -12.38 6.35
CA ALA A 131 14.56 -11.51 5.53
C ALA A 131 15.96 -12.11 5.32
N ARG A 132 16.43 -12.16 4.07
CA ARG A 132 17.81 -12.54 3.73
C ARG A 132 18.75 -11.34 3.76
N ILE A 133 18.22 -10.13 3.61
CA ILE A 133 18.98 -8.88 3.60
C ILE A 133 18.39 -7.95 4.66
N ILE A 134 19.25 -7.44 5.54
CA ILE A 134 18.88 -6.47 6.58
C ILE A 134 19.82 -5.26 6.50
N ILE A 135 19.25 -4.06 6.50
CA ILE A 135 20.03 -2.82 6.62
C ILE A 135 20.18 -2.47 8.09
N VAL A 136 21.42 -2.25 8.51
CA VAL A 136 21.72 -1.73 9.85
C VAL A 136 21.80 -0.20 9.74
N PRO A 137 20.95 0.57 10.43
CA PRO A 137 21.02 2.03 10.40
C PRO A 137 22.40 2.52 10.84
N GLN A 138 23.00 3.44 10.07
CA GLN A 138 24.32 4.00 10.36
C GLN A 138 24.25 5.52 10.31
N LYS A 139 24.92 6.20 11.25
CA LYS A 139 25.08 7.66 11.21
C LYS A 139 25.84 8.12 9.94
N ARG A 140 26.81 7.31 9.50
CA ARG A 140 27.61 7.52 8.27
C ARG A 140 27.99 6.15 7.70
N GLY A 141 27.91 6.02 6.37
CA GLY A 141 28.23 4.76 5.66
C GLY A 141 27.02 3.86 5.43
N LYS A 142 27.28 2.66 4.88
CA LYS A 142 26.27 1.65 4.56
C LYS A 142 26.70 0.32 5.18
N LYS A 143 25.83 -0.29 6.00
CA LYS A 143 26.04 -1.63 6.55
C LYS A 143 24.85 -2.52 6.19
N VAL A 144 25.14 -3.64 5.53
CA VAL A 144 24.16 -4.61 5.06
C VAL A 144 24.54 -5.97 5.64
N LEU A 145 23.61 -6.64 6.32
CA LEU A 145 23.74 -8.03 6.74
C LEU A 145 23.07 -8.91 5.68
N ARG A 146 23.76 -9.97 5.26
CA ARG A 146 23.19 -11.04 4.44
C ARG A 146 23.10 -12.29 5.30
N LEU A 147 21.89 -12.82 5.45
CA LEU A 147 21.61 -13.99 6.25
C LEU A 147 21.50 -15.21 5.33
N ASP A 148 22.30 -16.24 5.61
CA ASP A 148 22.13 -17.53 4.97
C ASP A 148 21.01 -18.27 5.69
N LEU A 149 19.89 -18.48 5.01
CA LEU A 149 18.78 -19.27 5.56
C LEU A 149 19.08 -20.79 5.60
N GLN A 150 20.30 -21.22 5.22
CA GLN A 150 20.73 -22.63 5.17
C GLN A 150 21.30 -23.18 6.51
N GLY A 151 20.99 -22.57 7.65
CA GLY A 151 21.53 -22.96 8.96
C GLY A 151 20.48 -23.28 10.02
N ARG A 152 19.48 -24.10 9.70
CA ARG A 152 18.57 -24.70 10.70
C ARG A 152 18.52 -26.21 10.53
N GLU A 153 19.57 -26.88 11.00
CA GLU A 153 19.53 -28.21 11.61
C GLU A 153 20.42 -28.19 12.86
#